data_AF-A0A5P9P823-F1
#
_entry.id   AF-A0A5P9P823-F1
#
_cell.length_a   1.000
_cell.length_b   1.000
_cell.length_c   1.000
_cell.angle_alpha   90.00
_cell.angle_beta   90.00
_cell.angle_gamma   90.00
#
_symmetry.space_group_name_H-M   'P 1'
#
loop_
_entity.id
_entity.type
_entity.pdbx_description
1 polymer ?
#
loop_
_entity_poly.entity_id
_entity_poly.type
_entity_poly.pdbx_seq_one_letter_code
_entity_poly.pdbx_strand_id
1 'polypeptide(L)'
;MTSIGGAAAVSRTTRSAAEQSIDGGPLHVRVYPGPVSVGGWLRSRFDGVRENWPPAFRDALSAVEDALEQVLAYAHERSRLEGLEARVERGRLVRFPLSAAPLSSEAVMPTLETTLEVFHDRLRARNVLTGSACHLLLCWAPSNFRVGYGGTLAPNAIVGADIDGTSGDASTVANVGATEVWDSRPVTRNMAIHETLHTFLPADIVGSVGDSRCAHDLGTAVRTDENTLRVSPMATAYAGPDEIGGGTRWHGRGCVDHDAFHRHDGYEGVEHWTYTTELSEATLEAVTRTLERLSRREPLD
;
A
#
# COMPACT_ATOMS: atom_id res chain seq x y z
N MET A 1 -17.25 -51.47 39.22
CA MET A 1 -16.97 -50.08 38.79
C MET A 1 -17.48 -49.93 37.37
N THR A 2 -18.53 -49.14 37.20
CA THR A 2 -19.27 -48.92 35.96
C THR A 2 -18.48 -48.00 35.03
N SER A 3 -18.19 -48.48 33.83
CA SER A 3 -17.60 -47.70 32.73
C SER A 3 -18.73 -47.07 31.91
N ILE A 4 -18.69 -45.74 31.79
CA ILE A 4 -19.43 -44.92 30.83
C ILE A 4 -18.31 -44.45 29.88
N GLY A 5 -18.26 -44.81 28.59
CA GLY A 5 -19.25 -44.56 27.55
C GLY A 5 -18.85 -43.29 26.80
N GLY A 6 -18.39 -43.40 25.54
CA GLY A 6 -18.04 -42.24 24.72
C GLY A 6 -17.49 -42.62 23.35
N ALA A 7 -18.40 -42.80 22.40
CA ALA A 7 -18.17 -43.26 21.04
C ALA A 7 -17.34 -42.29 20.18
N ALA A 8 -16.59 -42.87 19.25
CA ALA A 8 -16.04 -42.18 18.10
C ALA A 8 -17.17 -41.73 17.15
N ALA A 9 -17.10 -40.48 16.70
CA ALA A 9 -17.75 -40.01 15.48
C ALA A 9 -16.81 -39.05 14.75
N VAL A 10 -16.55 -39.38 13.49
CA VAL A 10 -15.66 -38.69 12.55
C VAL A 10 -16.43 -37.57 11.84
N SER A 11 -15.74 -36.46 11.58
CA SER A 11 -15.96 -35.40 10.58
C SER A 11 -17.37 -35.09 10.09
N ARG A 12 -17.76 -33.81 10.25
CA ARG A 12 -17.86 -32.85 9.13
C ARG A 12 -18.44 -31.55 9.68
N THR A 13 -17.56 -30.59 9.91
CA THR A 13 -17.91 -29.19 9.74
C THR A 13 -16.90 -28.63 8.76
N THR A 14 -17.18 -28.88 7.47
CA THR A 14 -16.92 -27.88 6.43
C THR A 14 -17.56 -26.60 6.94
N ARG A 15 -16.78 -25.81 7.67
CA ARG A 15 -17.12 -24.42 7.94
C ARG A 15 -17.00 -23.78 6.59
N SER A 16 -18.12 -23.75 5.88
CA SER A 16 -18.37 -22.84 4.78
C SER A 16 -17.63 -21.56 5.11
N ALA A 17 -16.69 -21.18 4.25
CA ALA A 17 -16.36 -19.77 4.09
C ALA A 17 -17.72 -19.10 3.93
N ALA A 18 -18.23 -18.55 5.02
CA ALA A 18 -19.40 -17.73 4.97
C ALA A 18 -18.97 -16.60 4.05
N GLU A 19 -19.72 -16.47 2.95
CA GLU A 19 -19.74 -15.31 2.09
C GLU A 19 -19.67 -14.05 2.97
N GLN A 20 -18.47 -13.56 3.25
CA GLN A 20 -18.28 -12.19 3.70
C GLN A 20 -18.35 -11.35 2.44
N SER A 21 -19.60 -11.22 2.00
CA SER A 21 -20.06 -10.13 1.18
C SER A 21 -19.48 -8.81 1.69
N ILE A 22 -18.95 -7.98 0.79
CA ILE A 22 -18.98 -6.53 0.98
C ILE A 22 -20.46 -6.11 0.81
N ASP A 23 -21.31 -6.50 1.74
CA ASP A 23 -22.71 -6.06 1.81
C ASP A 23 -22.70 -4.75 2.58
N GLY A 24 -22.47 -3.64 1.89
CA GLY A 24 -22.39 -2.31 2.51
C GLY A 24 -21.34 -2.17 3.62
N GLY A 25 -20.37 -3.08 3.71
CA GLY A 25 -19.31 -3.05 4.71
C GLY A 25 -18.24 -2.00 4.37
N PRO A 26 -17.54 -1.46 5.37
CA PRO A 26 -16.53 -0.44 5.12
C PRO A 26 -15.35 -0.99 4.31
N LEU A 27 -14.82 -0.18 3.39
CA LEU A 27 -13.51 -0.35 2.78
C LEU A 27 -12.47 -0.50 3.90
N HIS A 28 -11.78 -1.64 3.96
CA HIS A 28 -10.89 -1.92 5.09
C HIS A 28 -9.42 -1.80 4.70
N VAL A 29 -8.71 -0.86 5.32
CA VAL A 29 -7.25 -0.77 5.25
C VAL A 29 -6.68 -1.03 6.64
N ARG A 30 -5.71 -1.94 6.75
CA ARG A 30 -4.99 -2.22 7.99
C ARG A 30 -3.52 -1.89 7.82
N VAL A 31 -3.01 -0.97 8.63
CA VAL A 31 -1.62 -0.51 8.56
C VAL A 31 -0.82 -1.14 9.70
N TYR A 32 0.31 -1.75 9.40
CA TYR A 32 1.14 -2.47 10.35
C TYR A 32 2.52 -1.83 10.44
N PRO A 33 3.07 -1.63 11.65
CA PRO A 33 4.43 -1.17 11.78
C PRO A 33 5.37 -2.39 11.66
N GLY A 34 6.43 -2.25 10.88
CA GLY A 34 7.59 -3.13 10.95
C GLY A 34 8.51 -2.76 12.14
N PRO A 35 9.53 -3.60 12.43
CA PRO A 35 10.51 -3.28 13.45
C PRO A 35 11.39 -2.12 12.99
N VAL A 36 11.65 -1.17 13.89
CA VAL A 36 12.56 -0.03 13.66
C VAL A 36 13.84 -0.25 14.48
N SER A 37 15.01 -0.06 13.86
CA SER A 37 16.30 -0.19 14.54
C SER A 37 16.50 0.95 15.55
N VAL A 38 17.34 0.74 16.57
CA VAL A 38 17.68 1.79 17.57
C VAL A 38 18.21 3.05 16.88
N GLY A 39 19.04 2.90 15.85
CA GLY A 39 19.52 4.03 15.04
C GLY A 39 18.39 4.78 14.31
N GLY A 40 17.35 4.07 13.87
CA GLY A 40 16.14 4.68 13.31
C GLY A 40 15.36 5.48 14.35
N TRP A 41 15.15 4.91 15.54
CA TRP A 41 14.50 5.61 16.65
C TRP A 41 15.23 6.88 17.08
N LEU A 42 16.56 6.82 17.20
CA LEU A 42 17.41 7.96 17.56
C LEU A 42 17.36 9.06 16.49
N ARG A 43 17.40 8.69 15.19
CA ARG A 43 17.25 9.65 14.08
C ARG A 43 15.90 10.34 14.09
N SER A 44 14.84 9.62 14.44
CA SER A 44 13.49 10.18 14.59
C SER A 44 13.31 11.03 15.86
N ARG A 45 14.36 11.20 16.69
CA ARG A 45 14.33 11.88 18.00
C ARG A 45 13.16 11.44 18.87
N PHE A 46 12.84 10.16 18.82
CA PHE A 46 11.69 9.59 19.51
C PHE A 46 12.13 8.83 20.76
N ASP A 47 11.52 9.16 21.89
CA ASP A 47 11.81 8.66 23.24
C ASP A 47 10.82 7.57 23.71
N GLY A 48 9.83 7.22 22.87
CA GLY A 48 8.63 6.51 23.30
C GLY A 48 8.67 4.98 23.36
N VAL A 49 7.84 4.49 24.27
CA VAL A 49 7.50 3.09 24.62
C VAL A 49 7.00 2.30 23.41
N ARG A 50 7.26 0.97 23.39
CA ARG A 50 6.92 0.00 22.31
C ARG A 50 5.52 0.12 21.67
N GLU A 51 4.55 0.74 22.34
CA GLU A 51 3.17 0.92 21.83
C GLU A 51 2.97 2.19 21.01
N ASN A 52 3.84 3.19 21.13
CA ASN A 52 3.78 4.41 20.31
C ASN A 52 4.63 4.24 19.05
N TRP A 53 4.01 4.35 17.87
CA TRP A 53 4.75 4.29 16.60
C TRP A 53 5.65 5.51 16.44
N PRO A 54 6.78 5.41 15.71
CA PRO A 54 7.59 6.58 15.37
C PRO A 54 6.75 7.62 14.59
N PRO A 55 7.10 8.93 14.64
CA PRO A 55 6.40 9.97 13.87
C PRO A 55 6.24 9.61 12.39
N ALA A 56 7.33 9.09 11.78
CA ALA A 56 7.36 8.20 10.62
C ALA A 56 6.02 7.61 10.20
N PHE A 57 5.62 6.69 11.05
CA PHE A 57 4.60 5.72 10.77
C PHE A 57 3.22 6.29 11.09
N ARG A 58 3.15 7.23 12.04
CA ARG A 58 1.91 7.94 12.35
C ARG A 58 1.51 8.87 11.21
N ASP A 59 2.48 9.62 10.66
CA ASP A 59 2.21 10.51 9.53
C ASP A 59 1.86 9.71 8.28
N ALA A 60 2.50 8.56 8.05
CA ALA A 60 2.14 7.63 6.98
C ALA A 60 0.72 7.05 7.15
N LEU A 61 0.35 6.65 8.37
CA LEU A 61 -1.02 6.21 8.69
C LEU A 61 -2.06 7.30 8.42
N SER A 62 -1.83 8.50 8.96
CA SER A 62 -2.71 9.65 8.77
C SER A 62 -2.85 10.02 7.29
N ALA A 63 -1.76 9.97 6.53
CA ALA A 63 -1.82 10.24 5.09
C ALA A 63 -2.67 9.21 4.32
N VAL A 64 -2.66 7.94 4.73
CA VAL A 64 -3.55 6.91 4.16
C VAL A 64 -5.00 7.17 4.54
N GLU A 65 -5.28 7.55 5.79
CA GLU A 65 -6.61 7.97 6.25
C GLU A 65 -7.15 9.13 5.38
N ASP A 66 -6.38 10.23 5.30
CA ASP A 66 -6.74 11.42 4.51
C ASP A 66 -6.94 11.10 3.01
N ALA A 67 -6.17 10.17 2.45
CA ALA A 67 -6.30 9.77 1.05
C ALA A 67 -7.60 8.99 0.78
N LEU A 68 -8.01 8.12 1.71
CA LEU A 68 -9.29 7.42 1.59
C LEU A 68 -10.46 8.38 1.78
N GLU A 69 -10.34 9.37 2.66
CA GLU A 69 -11.34 10.44 2.80
C GLU A 69 -11.51 11.24 1.51
N GLN A 70 -10.42 11.55 0.80
CA GLN A 70 -10.49 12.19 -0.52
C GLN A 70 -11.25 11.34 -1.55
N VAL A 71 -11.03 10.02 -1.57
CA VAL A 71 -11.75 9.09 -2.46
C VAL A 71 -13.25 9.08 -2.13
N LEU A 72 -13.60 8.98 -0.86
CA LEU A 72 -15.01 8.98 -0.44
C LEU A 72 -15.69 10.31 -0.75
N ALA A 73 -15.02 11.45 -0.51
CA ALA A 73 -15.53 12.77 -0.85
C ALA A 73 -15.77 12.88 -2.36
N TYR A 74 -14.82 12.46 -3.19
CA TYR A 74 -14.94 12.46 -4.64
C TYR A 74 -16.14 11.64 -5.14
N ALA A 75 -16.32 10.43 -4.58
CA ALA A 75 -17.45 9.55 -4.91
C ALA A 75 -18.78 10.18 -4.49
N HIS A 76 -18.85 10.72 -3.27
CA HIS A 76 -20.06 11.35 -2.74
C HIS A 76 -20.50 12.59 -3.53
N GLU A 77 -19.56 13.46 -3.90
CA GLU A 77 -19.81 14.63 -4.76
C GLU A 77 -20.44 14.27 -6.11
N ARG A 78 -20.24 13.02 -6.55
CA ARG A 78 -20.75 12.48 -7.82
C ARG A 78 -21.94 11.53 -7.63
N SER A 79 -22.51 11.45 -6.43
CA SER A 79 -23.61 10.53 -6.08
C SER A 79 -23.29 9.06 -6.40
N ARG A 80 -22.02 8.66 -6.21
CA ARG A 80 -21.53 7.28 -6.39
C ARG A 80 -21.18 6.70 -5.03
N LEU A 81 -21.33 5.38 -4.89
CA LEU A 81 -20.99 4.64 -3.67
C LEU A 81 -21.64 5.23 -2.40
N GLU A 82 -22.89 5.66 -2.49
CA GLU A 82 -23.61 6.21 -1.34
C GLU A 82 -23.66 5.21 -0.18
N GLY A 83 -23.25 5.66 1.01
CA GLY A 83 -23.18 4.82 2.21
C GLY A 83 -21.90 3.97 2.32
N LEU A 84 -20.97 4.04 1.36
CA LEU A 84 -19.66 3.43 1.53
C LEU A 84 -18.87 4.17 2.62
N GLU A 85 -18.47 3.43 3.65
CA GLU A 85 -17.55 3.91 4.67
C GLU A 85 -16.14 3.38 4.39
N ALA A 86 -15.11 4.07 4.89
CA ALA A 86 -13.75 3.54 4.93
C ALA A 86 -13.29 3.43 6.37
N ARG A 87 -12.59 2.35 6.68
CA ARG A 87 -12.01 2.09 7.99
C ARG A 87 -10.53 1.82 7.83
N VAL A 88 -9.72 2.70 8.42
CA VAL A 88 -8.29 2.46 8.60
C VAL A 88 -8.06 1.95 10.01
N GLU A 89 -7.43 0.79 10.14
CA GLU A 89 -7.08 0.21 11.44
C GLU A 89 -5.58 0.16 11.66
N ARG A 90 -5.20 0.51 12.89
CA ARG A 90 -3.85 0.36 13.39
C ARG A 90 -3.58 -1.11 13.77
N GLY A 91 -2.75 -1.77 12.97
CA GLY A 91 -2.30 -3.14 13.17
C GLY A 91 -1.20 -3.29 14.25
N ARG A 92 -1.02 -4.53 14.73
CA ARG A 92 0.05 -4.86 15.68
C ARG A 92 1.40 -5.03 14.97
N LEU A 93 2.49 -4.68 15.64
CA LEU A 93 3.87 -4.87 15.18
C LEU A 93 4.09 -6.22 14.50
N VAL A 94 4.49 -6.18 13.23
CA VAL A 94 4.88 -7.37 12.47
C VAL A 94 6.36 -7.58 12.69
N ARG A 95 6.72 -8.71 13.32
CA ARG A 95 8.13 -9.09 13.51
C ARG A 95 8.50 -10.11 12.44
N PHE A 96 9.53 -9.78 11.67
CA PHE A 96 10.23 -10.76 10.85
C PHE A 96 11.02 -11.68 11.78
N PRO A 97 10.78 -13.01 11.75
CA PRO A 97 11.54 -13.92 12.57
C PRO A 97 13.00 -13.95 12.11
N LEU A 98 13.95 -13.81 13.04
CA LEU A 98 15.39 -13.94 12.77
C LEU A 98 15.75 -15.32 12.18
N SER A 99 14.91 -16.34 12.39
CA SER A 99 15.08 -17.70 11.88
C SER A 99 14.60 -17.91 10.44
N ALA A 100 13.94 -16.92 9.81
CA ALA A 100 13.61 -16.94 8.38
C ALA A 100 14.68 -16.25 7.51
N ALA A 101 15.80 -15.87 8.12
CA ALA A 101 16.95 -15.30 7.45
C ALA A 101 17.88 -16.46 7.02
N PRO A 102 17.87 -16.91 5.75
CA PRO A 102 18.80 -17.94 5.28
C PRO A 102 20.23 -17.40 5.33
N LEU A 103 21.25 -18.22 5.61
CA LEU A 103 22.67 -17.79 5.69
C LEU A 103 23.25 -17.14 4.39
N SER A 104 22.42 -16.90 3.37
CA SER A 104 22.71 -16.18 2.12
C SER A 104 22.47 -14.66 2.25
N SER A 105 22.74 -13.92 1.17
CA SER A 105 22.45 -12.47 1.05
C SER A 105 20.99 -12.11 1.37
N GLU A 106 20.05 -13.05 1.29
CA GLU A 106 18.64 -12.88 1.67
C GLU A 106 18.40 -12.81 3.18
N ALA A 107 19.29 -13.34 4.03
CA ALA A 107 19.22 -13.05 5.47
C ALA A 107 19.40 -11.58 5.78
N VAL A 108 20.25 -10.91 5.00
CA VAL A 108 20.71 -9.55 5.28
C VAL A 108 19.81 -8.53 4.61
N MET A 109 19.38 -8.81 3.37
CA MET A 109 18.53 -7.93 2.55
C MET A 109 17.46 -8.77 1.84
N PRO A 110 16.29 -8.99 2.45
CA PRO A 110 15.21 -9.78 1.84
C PRO A 110 14.68 -9.08 0.58
N THR A 111 14.19 -9.86 -0.39
CA THR A 111 13.44 -9.32 -1.53
C THR A 111 12.11 -8.73 -1.09
N LEU A 112 11.48 -7.94 -1.97
CA LEU A 112 10.07 -7.57 -1.82
C LEU A 112 9.18 -8.82 -1.69
N GLU A 113 9.39 -9.84 -2.52
CA GLU A 113 8.67 -11.12 -2.49
C GLU A 113 8.74 -11.79 -1.12
N THR A 114 9.94 -12.06 -0.60
CA THR A 114 10.12 -12.66 0.73
C THR A 114 9.50 -11.78 1.83
N THR A 115 9.58 -10.45 1.69
CA THR A 115 8.99 -9.53 2.67
C THR A 115 7.46 -9.65 2.69
N LEU A 116 6.83 -9.68 1.51
CA LEU A 116 5.38 -9.84 1.34
C LEU A 116 4.90 -11.22 1.77
N GLU A 117 5.60 -12.29 1.42
CA GLU A 117 5.29 -13.66 1.85
C GLU A 117 5.28 -13.78 3.37
N VAL A 118 6.36 -13.35 4.03
CA VAL A 118 6.45 -13.41 5.50
C VAL A 118 5.39 -12.51 6.14
N PHE A 119 5.11 -11.34 5.56
CA PHE A 119 4.06 -10.47 6.06
C PHE A 119 2.69 -11.15 5.96
N HIS A 120 2.34 -11.71 4.82
CA HIS A 120 1.10 -12.42 4.59
C HIS A 120 0.95 -13.63 5.54
N ASP A 121 2.00 -14.43 5.72
CA ASP A 121 2.00 -15.54 6.68
C ASP A 121 1.77 -15.08 8.12
N ARG A 122 2.30 -13.91 8.50
CA ARG A 122 2.02 -13.32 9.82
C ARG A 122 0.57 -12.87 9.95
N LEU A 123 -0.05 -12.35 8.89
CA LEU A 123 -1.47 -12.00 8.88
C LEU A 123 -2.33 -13.27 9.01
N ARG A 124 -2.03 -14.31 8.23
CA ARG A 124 -2.68 -15.61 8.29
C ARG A 124 -2.57 -16.25 9.68
N ALA A 125 -1.37 -16.27 10.27
CA ALA A 125 -1.14 -16.81 11.61
C ALA A 125 -1.88 -16.03 12.72
N ARG A 126 -2.20 -14.76 12.48
CA ARG A 126 -3.02 -13.93 13.38
C ARG A 126 -4.52 -14.04 13.11
N ASN A 127 -4.90 -14.78 12.07
CA ASN A 127 -6.27 -14.96 11.63
C ASN A 127 -7.01 -13.63 11.37
N VAL A 128 -6.32 -12.68 10.71
CA VAL A 128 -6.87 -11.35 10.39
C VAL A 128 -7.26 -11.18 8.92
N LEU A 129 -6.98 -12.14 8.06
CA LEU A 129 -7.40 -12.11 6.67
C LEU A 129 -8.93 -12.27 6.59
N THR A 130 -9.60 -11.30 5.97
CA THR A 130 -11.08 -11.22 5.88
C THR A 130 -11.58 -11.35 4.45
N GLY A 131 -10.68 -11.30 3.48
CA GLY A 131 -10.93 -11.45 2.05
C GLY A 131 -11.29 -10.20 1.29
N SER A 132 -11.18 -9.03 1.91
CA SER A 132 -11.57 -7.76 1.31
C SER A 132 -10.85 -6.57 1.92
N ALA A 133 -9.64 -6.77 2.46
CA ALA A 133 -8.84 -5.72 3.07
C ALA A 133 -7.51 -5.49 2.35
N CYS A 134 -7.06 -4.23 2.34
CA CYS A 134 -5.66 -3.91 2.05
C CYS A 134 -4.87 -3.96 3.35
N HIS A 135 -3.80 -4.75 3.38
CA HIS A 135 -2.85 -4.79 4.48
C HIS A 135 -1.55 -4.09 4.06
N LEU A 136 -1.25 -2.95 4.67
CA LEU A 136 -0.04 -2.16 4.43
C LEU A 136 0.99 -2.43 5.53
N LEU A 137 2.19 -2.87 5.17
CA LEU A 137 3.34 -2.90 6.07
C LEU A 137 4.21 -1.65 5.88
N LEU A 138 4.34 -0.85 6.95
CA LEU A 138 5.34 0.21 7.02
C LEU A 138 6.68 -0.39 7.47
N CYS A 139 7.58 -0.64 6.52
CA CYS A 139 8.87 -1.26 6.80
C CYS A 139 9.97 -0.20 6.99
N TRP A 140 10.92 -0.50 7.90
CA TRP A 140 12.11 0.32 8.11
C TRP A 140 13.33 -0.41 7.55
N ALA A 141 13.57 -0.27 6.26
CA ALA A 141 14.67 -0.93 5.56
C ALA A 141 15.44 0.07 4.68
N PRO A 142 16.08 1.10 5.27
CA PRO A 142 16.59 2.25 4.54
C PRO A 142 17.58 1.92 3.43
N SER A 143 18.37 0.86 3.58
CA SER A 143 19.37 0.47 2.59
C SER A 143 18.93 -0.72 1.73
N ASN A 144 17.68 -1.22 1.89
CA ASN A 144 17.22 -2.41 1.17
C ASN A 144 16.71 -2.10 -0.23
N PHE A 145 17.64 -2.00 -1.18
CA PHE A 145 17.32 -1.77 -2.60
C PHE A 145 16.46 -2.87 -3.25
N ARG A 146 16.40 -4.08 -2.66
CA ARG A 146 15.57 -5.19 -3.16
C ARG A 146 14.10 -5.07 -2.78
N VAL A 147 13.80 -4.27 -1.77
CA VAL A 147 12.44 -3.80 -1.44
C VAL A 147 12.17 -2.45 -2.10
N GLY A 148 13.19 -1.63 -2.32
CA GLY A 148 13.02 -0.28 -2.90
C GLY A 148 12.19 0.61 -1.98
N TYR A 149 11.33 1.46 -2.55
CA TYR A 149 10.36 2.23 -1.78
C TYR A 149 9.13 1.43 -1.34
N GLY A 150 8.92 0.25 -1.89
CA GLY A 150 7.70 -0.50 -1.63
C GLY A 150 7.28 -1.35 -2.82
N GLY A 151 6.11 -1.94 -2.67
CA GLY A 151 5.44 -2.65 -3.74
C GLY A 151 4.43 -3.66 -3.24
N THR A 152 3.67 -4.16 -4.20
CA THR A 152 2.80 -5.31 -4.05
C THR A 152 3.11 -6.34 -5.13
N LEU A 153 2.73 -7.61 -4.92
CA LEU A 153 2.97 -8.70 -5.86
C LEU A 153 1.76 -9.63 -5.91
N ALA A 154 1.51 -10.17 -7.11
CA ALA A 154 0.55 -11.23 -7.30
C ALA A 154 0.93 -12.45 -6.42
N PRO A 155 -0.05 -13.24 -5.95
CA PRO A 155 -1.48 -13.12 -6.24
C PRO A 155 -2.25 -12.17 -5.30
N ASN A 156 -1.62 -11.67 -4.23
CA ASN A 156 -2.27 -10.80 -3.23
C ASN A 156 -2.06 -9.31 -3.53
N ALA A 157 -2.17 -8.92 -4.79
CA ALA A 157 -1.87 -7.56 -5.24
C ALA A 157 -3.08 -6.62 -5.18
N ILE A 158 -4.27 -7.15 -5.46
CA ILE A 158 -5.49 -6.36 -5.64
C ILE A 158 -6.53 -6.84 -4.62
N VAL A 159 -7.18 -5.89 -3.94
CA VAL A 159 -8.26 -6.20 -3.01
C VAL A 159 -9.45 -6.78 -3.78
N GLY A 160 -10.04 -7.85 -3.25
CA GLY A 160 -11.19 -8.54 -3.83
C GLY A 160 -10.86 -9.43 -5.05
N ALA A 161 -9.58 -9.52 -5.46
CA ALA A 161 -9.16 -10.50 -6.45
C ALA A 161 -9.13 -11.89 -5.82
N ASP A 162 -10.17 -12.69 -6.08
CA ASP A 162 -10.25 -14.10 -5.70
C ASP A 162 -9.56 -14.95 -6.76
N ILE A 163 -8.25 -15.15 -6.59
CA ILE A 163 -7.42 -16.03 -7.40
C ILE A 163 -7.24 -17.32 -6.60
N ASP A 164 -7.32 -18.48 -7.26
CA ASP A 164 -7.23 -19.80 -6.61
C ASP A 164 -6.18 -19.85 -5.48
N GLY A 165 -6.66 -19.92 -4.23
CA GLY A 165 -5.83 -20.02 -3.03
C GLY A 165 -5.51 -18.70 -2.31
N THR A 166 -6.03 -17.55 -2.76
CA THR A 166 -5.99 -16.28 -2.01
C THR A 166 -7.24 -16.12 -1.13
N SER A 167 -7.19 -15.21 -0.16
CA SER A 167 -8.39 -14.82 0.59
C SER A 167 -9.21 -13.75 -0.12
N GLY A 168 -8.64 -13.04 -1.09
CA GLY A 168 -9.15 -11.75 -1.61
C GLY A 168 -8.56 -10.52 -0.88
N ASP A 169 -7.71 -10.70 0.13
CA ASP A 169 -6.98 -9.59 0.74
C ASP A 169 -5.73 -9.22 -0.07
N ALA A 170 -5.43 -7.92 -0.16
CA ALA A 170 -4.18 -7.44 -0.72
C ALA A 170 -3.12 -7.21 0.35
N SER A 171 -1.85 -7.42 0.00
CA SER A 171 -0.70 -7.13 0.87
C SER A 171 0.27 -6.21 0.13
N THR A 172 0.69 -5.15 0.79
CA THR A 172 1.59 -4.15 0.21
C THR A 172 2.59 -3.67 1.26
N VAL A 173 3.73 -3.14 0.80
CA VAL A 173 4.81 -2.64 1.66
C VAL A 173 5.14 -1.21 1.25
N ALA A 174 5.26 -0.31 2.23
CA ALA A 174 5.91 0.99 2.05
C ALA A 174 7.19 1.05 2.90
N ASN A 175 8.33 1.28 2.26
CA ASN A 175 9.63 1.39 2.91
C ASN A 175 9.87 2.80 3.44
N VAL A 176 9.18 3.11 4.54
CA VAL A 176 9.34 4.35 5.32
C VAL A 176 10.79 4.59 5.72
N GLY A 177 11.58 3.54 5.95
CA GLY A 177 13.00 3.70 6.23
C GLY A 177 13.76 4.34 5.07
N ALA A 178 13.49 3.92 3.83
CA ALA A 178 14.18 4.45 2.66
C ALA A 178 13.83 5.92 2.43
N THR A 179 12.54 6.25 2.42
CA THR A 179 12.06 7.63 2.20
C THR A 179 12.55 8.59 3.29
N GLU A 180 12.58 8.16 4.56
CA GLU A 180 13.06 9.01 5.67
C GLU A 180 14.58 9.23 5.68
N VAL A 181 15.36 8.28 5.16
CA VAL A 181 16.83 8.38 5.16
C VAL A 181 17.36 9.07 3.92
N TRP A 182 16.69 8.88 2.78
CA TRP A 182 17.20 9.31 1.49
C TRP A 182 16.44 10.48 0.87
N ASP A 183 15.22 10.72 1.31
CA ASP A 183 14.33 11.72 0.75
C ASP A 183 13.78 12.63 1.86
N SER A 184 12.47 12.63 2.09
CA SER A 184 11.81 13.53 3.04
C SER A 184 10.50 12.97 3.58
N ARG A 185 10.00 13.57 4.67
CA ARG A 185 8.71 13.20 5.27
C ARG A 185 7.51 13.30 4.31
N PRO A 186 7.42 14.31 3.43
CA PRO A 186 6.39 14.31 2.39
C PRO A 186 6.44 13.09 1.45
N VAL A 187 7.63 12.66 1.03
CA VAL A 187 7.79 11.43 0.22
C VAL A 187 7.34 10.20 0.99
N THR A 188 7.64 10.11 2.30
CA THR A 188 7.12 9.04 3.17
C THR A 188 5.60 8.95 3.16
N ARG A 189 4.91 10.09 3.26
CA ARG A 189 3.44 10.15 3.21
C ARG A 189 2.93 9.70 1.84
N ASN A 190 3.53 10.22 0.77
CA ASN A 190 3.16 9.87 -0.60
C ASN A 190 3.36 8.39 -0.89
N MET A 191 4.47 7.78 -0.47
CA MET A 191 4.70 6.35 -0.69
C MET A 191 3.73 5.48 0.11
N ALA A 192 3.33 5.87 1.32
CA ALA A 192 2.30 5.12 2.05
C ALA A 192 0.94 5.14 1.32
N ILE A 193 0.56 6.31 0.76
CA ILE A 193 -0.64 6.45 -0.07
C ILE A 193 -0.48 5.60 -1.35
N HIS A 194 0.61 5.80 -2.09
CA HIS A 194 0.93 5.13 -3.35
C HIS A 194 0.79 3.61 -3.25
N GLU A 195 1.48 3.02 -2.28
CA GLU A 195 1.50 1.57 -2.08
C GLU A 195 0.15 1.03 -1.63
N THR A 196 -0.63 1.83 -0.90
CA THR A 196 -2.02 1.48 -0.54
C THR A 196 -2.92 1.51 -1.77
N LEU A 197 -2.87 2.58 -2.56
CA LEU A 197 -3.75 2.76 -3.71
C LEU A 197 -3.47 1.77 -4.83
N HIS A 198 -2.22 1.28 -4.98
CA HIS A 198 -1.92 0.18 -5.90
C HIS A 198 -2.82 -1.04 -5.70
N THR A 199 -3.25 -1.30 -4.47
CA THR A 199 -4.13 -2.44 -4.18
C THR A 199 -5.57 -2.25 -4.65
N PHE A 200 -5.91 -1.05 -5.15
CA PHE A 200 -7.21 -0.67 -5.69
C PHE A 200 -7.13 -0.21 -7.16
N LEU A 201 -6.04 -0.52 -7.86
CA LEU A 201 -5.81 -0.05 -9.22
C LEU A 201 -5.51 -1.24 -10.17
N PRO A 202 -6.53 -2.07 -10.48
CA PRO A 202 -6.38 -3.13 -11.47
C PRO A 202 -6.09 -2.53 -12.86
N ALA A 203 -5.30 -3.25 -13.66
CA ALA A 203 -4.71 -2.72 -14.89
C ALA A 203 -5.74 -2.30 -15.94
N ASP A 204 -6.90 -2.96 -15.99
CA ASP A 204 -7.96 -2.66 -16.94
C ASP A 204 -8.68 -1.33 -16.60
N ILE A 205 -8.94 -1.06 -15.31
CA ILE A 205 -9.50 0.22 -14.85
C ILE A 205 -8.52 1.34 -15.09
N VAL A 206 -7.24 1.12 -14.76
CA VAL A 206 -6.15 2.08 -15.04
C VAL A 206 -6.13 2.41 -16.54
N GLY A 207 -6.17 1.40 -17.41
CA GLY A 207 -6.29 1.56 -18.86
C GLY A 207 -7.49 2.38 -19.29
N SER A 208 -8.64 2.15 -18.67
CA SER A 208 -9.89 2.85 -19.01
C SER A 208 -9.94 4.33 -18.58
N VAL A 209 -9.15 4.71 -17.57
CA VAL A 209 -9.16 6.06 -16.99
C VAL A 209 -7.97 6.90 -17.47
N GLY A 210 -6.77 6.32 -17.46
CA GLY A 210 -5.53 7.02 -17.79
C GLY A 210 -5.06 6.86 -19.23
N ASP A 211 -5.75 6.06 -20.05
CA ASP A 211 -5.28 5.62 -21.38
C ASP A 211 -3.86 5.02 -21.35
N SER A 212 -3.51 4.42 -20.20
CA SER A 212 -2.21 3.80 -19.94
C SER A 212 -2.37 2.51 -19.14
N ARG A 213 -1.41 1.59 -19.28
CA ARG A 213 -1.35 0.36 -18.49
C ARG A 213 -0.62 0.55 -17.16
N CYS A 214 0.00 1.70 -16.93
CA CYS A 214 0.78 2.00 -15.74
C CYS A 214 -0.05 2.82 -14.75
N ALA A 215 -0.26 2.31 -13.54
CA ALA A 215 -1.03 3.03 -12.51
C ALA A 215 -0.37 4.33 -12.04
N HIS A 216 0.95 4.46 -12.20
CA HIS A 216 1.69 5.68 -11.86
C HIS A 216 1.31 6.85 -12.78
N ASP A 217 0.88 6.56 -14.01
CA ASP A 217 0.45 7.54 -15.00
C ASP A 217 -0.85 8.24 -14.59
N LEU A 218 -1.58 7.70 -13.61
CA LEU A 218 -2.71 8.43 -13.02
C LEU A 218 -2.25 9.64 -12.20
N GLY A 219 -0.99 9.69 -11.78
CA GLY A 219 -0.43 10.80 -11.01
C GLY A 219 -0.27 12.10 -11.82
N THR A 220 0.16 13.14 -11.12
CA THR A 220 0.51 14.44 -11.70
C THR A 220 1.87 14.93 -11.19
N ALA A 221 2.60 15.59 -12.08
CA ALA A 221 3.80 16.36 -11.79
C ALA A 221 3.68 17.74 -12.47
N VAL A 222 3.22 18.74 -11.72
CA VAL A 222 2.79 20.04 -12.27
C VAL A 222 3.58 21.18 -11.69
N ARG A 223 3.83 22.23 -12.46
CA ARG A 223 4.52 23.42 -11.97
C ARG A 223 3.63 24.22 -11.06
N THR A 224 4.20 24.68 -9.94
CA THR A 224 3.55 25.68 -9.06
C THR A 224 4.07 27.08 -9.30
N ASP A 225 5.28 27.18 -9.84
CA ASP A 225 5.98 28.42 -10.21
C ASP A 225 7.03 28.10 -11.28
N GLU A 226 7.92 29.06 -11.56
CA GLU A 226 8.89 28.97 -12.65
C GLU A 226 9.88 27.80 -12.49
N ASN A 227 10.26 27.44 -11.25
CA ASN A 227 11.30 26.43 -10.98
C ASN A 227 10.88 25.29 -10.04
N THR A 228 9.63 25.25 -9.58
CA THR A 228 9.12 24.22 -8.66
C THR A 228 8.11 23.29 -9.31
N LEU A 229 8.37 21.99 -9.20
CA LEU A 229 7.44 20.93 -9.58
C LEU A 229 6.77 20.34 -8.34
N ARG A 230 5.43 20.29 -8.34
CA ARG A 230 4.60 19.66 -7.32
C ARG A 230 4.13 18.30 -7.78
N VAL A 231 4.45 17.28 -7.00
CA VAL A 231 4.27 15.87 -7.35
C VAL A 231 3.23 15.21 -6.43
N SER A 232 2.25 14.54 -7.05
CA SER A 232 1.22 13.75 -6.37
C SER A 232 1.70 12.36 -5.94
N PRO A 233 0.96 11.62 -5.10
CA PRO A 233 1.39 10.30 -4.61
C PRO A 233 1.69 9.27 -5.71
N MET A 234 0.81 9.12 -6.71
CA MET A 234 1.02 8.12 -7.78
C MET A 234 2.22 8.42 -8.68
N ALA A 235 2.62 9.69 -8.80
CA ALA A 235 3.78 10.11 -9.57
C ALA A 235 5.09 10.13 -8.75
N THR A 236 5.03 10.02 -7.42
CA THR A 236 6.17 10.36 -6.53
C THR A 236 7.47 9.62 -6.85
N ALA A 237 7.43 8.30 -7.06
CA ALA A 237 8.65 7.52 -7.35
C ALA A 237 9.18 7.68 -8.79
N TYR A 238 8.40 8.32 -9.68
CA TYR A 238 8.65 8.34 -11.12
C TYR A 238 8.76 9.75 -11.71
N ALA A 239 8.40 10.78 -10.94
CA ALA A 239 8.31 12.13 -11.46
C ALA A 239 9.66 12.81 -11.71
N GLY A 240 10.80 12.13 -11.53
CA GLY A 240 12.12 12.71 -11.77
C GLY A 240 12.83 12.08 -12.98
N PRO A 241 13.81 12.79 -13.57
CA PRO A 241 14.75 12.16 -14.49
C PRO A 241 15.49 11.01 -13.79
N ASP A 242 15.90 9.99 -14.55
CA ASP A 242 16.68 8.85 -14.05
C ASP A 242 18.16 9.24 -13.77
N GLU A 243 18.34 10.26 -12.92
CA GLU A 243 19.61 10.88 -12.60
C GLU A 243 19.70 11.27 -11.12
N ILE A 244 20.92 11.37 -10.60
CA ILE A 244 21.18 11.83 -9.23
C ILE A 244 20.70 13.29 -9.10
N GLY A 245 19.68 13.52 -8.26
CA GLY A 245 19.07 14.83 -8.06
C GLY A 245 17.66 14.98 -8.66
N GLY A 246 17.14 13.94 -9.33
CA GLY A 246 15.71 13.82 -9.63
C GLY A 246 14.85 13.73 -8.36
N GLY A 247 13.53 13.88 -8.50
CA GLY A 247 12.60 14.02 -7.36
C GLY A 247 12.83 13.03 -6.20
N THR A 248 13.02 11.75 -6.50
CA THR A 248 13.29 10.70 -5.49
C THR A 248 14.58 9.95 -5.77
N ARG A 249 15.25 9.45 -4.73
CA ARG A 249 16.54 8.75 -4.86
C ARG A 249 16.46 7.30 -5.39
N TRP A 250 15.33 6.62 -5.21
CA TRP A 250 15.15 5.22 -5.61
C TRP A 250 13.96 5.08 -6.56
N HIS A 251 14.15 5.34 -7.85
CA HIS A 251 13.06 5.15 -8.80
C HIS A 251 12.54 3.71 -8.77
N GLY A 252 11.21 3.57 -8.81
CA GLY A 252 10.59 2.26 -8.96
C GLY A 252 11.00 1.64 -10.29
N ARG A 253 11.14 0.31 -10.32
CA ARG A 253 11.36 -0.43 -11.57
C ARG A 253 9.98 -0.86 -12.07
N GLY A 254 9.47 -0.26 -13.15
CA GLY A 254 8.17 -0.70 -13.66
C GLY A 254 7.55 0.10 -14.79
N CYS A 255 7.79 1.41 -14.88
CA CYS A 255 7.22 2.22 -15.97
C CYS A 255 8.30 2.71 -16.93
N VAL A 256 7.96 2.63 -18.21
CA VAL A 256 8.90 2.81 -19.34
C VAL A 256 8.83 4.24 -19.87
N ASP A 257 7.77 4.99 -19.55
CA ASP A 257 7.56 6.37 -19.95
C ASP A 257 7.32 7.23 -18.70
N HIS A 258 8.27 8.10 -18.37
CA HIS A 258 8.21 8.98 -17.19
C HIS A 258 7.47 10.29 -17.49
N ASP A 259 7.06 10.50 -18.75
CA ASP A 259 6.33 11.70 -19.20
C ASP A 259 4.82 11.43 -19.34
N ALA A 260 4.38 10.17 -19.22
CA ALA A 260 3.00 9.73 -19.43
C ALA A 260 2.01 10.05 -18.30
N PHE A 261 2.37 10.91 -17.33
CA PHE A 261 1.43 11.29 -16.27
C PHE A 261 0.19 11.97 -16.82
N HIS A 262 -0.93 11.78 -16.12
CA HIS A 262 -2.22 12.41 -16.39
C HIS A 262 -2.07 13.92 -16.55
N ARG A 263 -1.14 14.51 -15.80
CA ARG A 263 -0.58 15.81 -16.13
C ARG A 263 0.91 15.91 -15.79
N HIS A 264 1.69 16.37 -16.76
CA HIS A 264 3.12 16.61 -16.63
C HIS A 264 3.50 17.94 -17.30
N ASP A 265 4.13 18.86 -16.55
CA ASP A 265 4.51 20.19 -17.05
C ASP A 265 6.01 20.28 -17.46
N GLY A 266 6.68 19.15 -17.64
CA GLY A 266 8.09 19.02 -18.05
C GLY A 266 9.10 19.36 -16.95
N TYR A 267 10.34 18.88 -17.11
CA TYR A 267 11.43 19.10 -16.13
C TYR A 267 12.33 20.31 -16.43
N GLU A 268 12.16 20.96 -17.58
CA GLU A 268 13.07 22.03 -18.02
C GLU A 268 13.08 23.22 -17.04
N GLY A 269 14.23 23.54 -16.46
CA GLY A 269 14.33 24.63 -15.47
C GLY A 269 13.69 24.33 -14.11
N VAL A 270 13.34 23.07 -13.81
CA VAL A 270 12.94 22.65 -12.46
C VAL A 270 14.19 22.54 -11.58
N GLU A 271 14.20 23.28 -10.47
CA GLU A 271 15.24 23.26 -9.45
C GLU A 271 14.72 22.73 -8.11
N HIS A 272 13.40 22.75 -7.92
CA HIS A 272 12.76 22.43 -6.65
C HIS A 272 11.61 21.43 -6.83
N TRP A 273 11.51 20.54 -5.85
CA TRP A 273 10.50 19.47 -5.81
C TRP A 273 9.68 19.60 -4.55
N THR A 274 8.36 19.66 -4.70
CA THR A 274 7.41 19.62 -3.59
C THR A 274 6.47 18.43 -3.76
N TYR A 275 6.00 17.90 -2.63
CA TYR A 275 5.17 16.69 -2.62
C TYR A 275 3.85 17.00 -1.94
N THR A 276 2.76 16.75 -2.66
CA THR A 276 1.40 16.87 -2.15
C THR A 276 0.82 15.49 -1.89
N THR A 277 -0.03 15.40 -0.86
CA THR A 277 -0.88 14.22 -0.59
C THR A 277 -2.23 14.32 -1.30
N GLU A 278 -2.48 15.40 -2.05
CA GLU A 278 -3.65 15.54 -2.92
C GLU A 278 -3.59 14.48 -4.04
N LEU A 279 -4.68 13.73 -4.19
CA LEU A 279 -4.84 12.78 -5.28
C LEU A 279 -5.28 13.52 -6.55
N SER A 280 -4.79 13.07 -7.70
CA SER A 280 -5.27 13.57 -8.99
C SER A 280 -6.70 13.10 -9.26
N GLU A 281 -7.42 13.82 -10.12
CA GLU A 281 -8.76 13.40 -10.54
C GLU A 281 -8.75 12.00 -11.18
N ALA A 282 -7.74 11.68 -11.99
CA ALA A 282 -7.58 10.34 -12.56
C ALA A 282 -7.35 9.24 -11.51
N THR A 283 -6.57 9.52 -10.46
CA THR A 283 -6.40 8.57 -9.35
C THR A 283 -7.71 8.36 -8.60
N LEU A 284 -8.42 9.44 -8.28
CA LEU A 284 -9.71 9.40 -7.59
C LEU A 284 -10.76 8.61 -8.40
N GLU A 285 -10.85 8.88 -9.71
CA GLU A 285 -11.77 8.20 -10.62
C GLU A 285 -11.47 6.71 -10.73
N ALA A 286 -10.20 6.32 -10.92
CA ALA A 286 -9.80 4.94 -11.05
C ALA A 286 -10.11 4.13 -9.77
N VAL A 287 -9.73 4.65 -8.60
CA VAL A 287 -10.05 3.98 -7.32
C VAL A 287 -11.57 3.89 -7.13
N THR A 288 -12.32 4.95 -7.45
CA THR A 288 -13.79 4.93 -7.34
C THR A 288 -14.42 3.85 -8.22
N ARG A 289 -13.98 3.69 -9.48
CA ARG A 289 -14.44 2.62 -10.37
C ARG A 289 -14.13 1.24 -9.82
N THR A 290 -12.94 1.05 -9.22
CA THR A 290 -12.59 -0.23 -8.59
C THR A 290 -13.53 -0.54 -7.43
N LEU A 291 -13.83 0.45 -6.59
CA LEU A 291 -14.77 0.27 -5.48
C LEU A 291 -16.20 -0.02 -5.95
N GLU A 292 -16.65 0.58 -7.06
CA GLU A 292 -17.92 0.22 -7.70
C GLU A 292 -17.93 -1.22 -8.19
N ARG A 293 -16.84 -1.66 -8.83
CA ARG A 293 -16.72 -3.04 -9.27
C ARG A 293 -16.77 -4.03 -8.10
N LEU A 294 -16.03 -3.72 -7.03
CA LEU A 294 -15.99 -4.51 -5.80
C LEU A 294 -17.35 -4.59 -5.12
N SER A 295 -18.08 -3.48 -5.02
CA SER A 295 -19.45 -3.46 -4.46
C SER A 295 -20.45 -4.25 -5.30
N ARG A 296 -20.23 -4.36 -6.62
CA ARG A 296 -21.05 -5.17 -7.55
C ARG A 296 -20.62 -6.63 -7.65
N ARG A 297 -19.48 -7.00 -7.07
CA ARG A 297 -18.85 -8.34 -7.18
C ARG A 297 -18.54 -8.75 -8.63
N GLU A 298 -18.22 -7.77 -9.44
CA GLU A 298 -17.73 -8.03 -10.78
C GLU A 298 -16.26 -8.51 -10.70
N PRO A 299 -15.86 -9.52 -11.47
CA PRO A 299 -14.49 -10.05 -11.44
C PRO A 299 -13.46 -8.96 -11.80
N LEU A 300 -12.33 -9.01 -11.11
CA LEU A 300 -11.15 -8.20 -11.39
C LEU A 300 -10.20 -9.06 -12.22
N ASP A 301 -10.21 -8.87 -13.54
CA ASP A 301 -9.32 -9.56 -14.49
C ASP A 301 -7.86 -9.03 -14.43
#